data_AF-A0AAJ6EZR7-F1
#
_entry.id   AF-A0AAJ6EZR7-F1
#
_cell.length_a   1.000
_cell.length_b   1.000
_cell.length_c   1.000
_cell.angle_alpha   90.00
_cell.angle_beta   90.00
_cell.angle_gamma   90.00
#
_symmetry.space_group_name_H-M   'P 1'
#
loop_
_entity.id
_entity.type
_entity.pdbx_description
1 polymer ?
#
loop_
_entity_poly.entity_id
_entity_poly.type
_entity_poly.pdbx_seq_one_letter_code
_entity_poly.pdbx_strand_id
1 'polypeptide(L)' 'MRYDNERGKGDHRHLDGKESPYAFRGLERLLADFSRDVNKRR' A
#
# COMPACT_ATOMS: atom_id res chain seq x y z
N MET A 1 8.04 -3.10 1.72
CA MET A 1 6.73 -2.55 1.35
C MET A 1 5.73 -2.92 2.43
N ARG A 2 4.96 -1.97 2.96
CA ARG A 2 3.92 -2.21 3.98
C ARG A 2 2.64 -1.46 3.62
N TYR A 3 1.52 -2.02 4.05
CA TYR A 3 0.20 -1.39 4.06
C TYR A 3 -0.31 -1.49 5.48
N ASP A 4 -0.63 -0.37 6.10
CA ASP A 4 -1.17 -0.35 7.45
C ASP A 4 -2.17 0.80 7.65
N ASN A 5 -2.97 0.63 8.69
CA ASN A 5 -4.06 1.53 9.04
C ASN A 5 -3.76 2.13 10.42
N GLU A 6 -2.84 3.09 10.47
CA GLU A 6 -2.55 3.81 11.71
C GLU A 6 -3.75 4.70 12.09
N ARG A 7 -4.26 4.47 13.32
CA ARG A 7 -5.46 5.13 13.85
C ARG A 7 -5.24 6.65 13.87
N GLY A 8 -6.01 7.37 13.05
CA GLY A 8 -5.92 8.84 12.92
C GLY A 8 -5.26 9.33 11.62
N LYS A 9 -4.52 8.48 10.89
CA LYS A 9 -3.97 8.82 9.56
C LYS A 9 -4.77 8.23 8.39
N GLY A 10 -5.50 7.14 8.65
CA GLY A 10 -6.19 6.38 7.62
C GLY A 10 -5.28 5.40 6.89
N ASP A 11 -5.79 4.82 5.82
CA ASP A 11 -5.09 3.82 5.00
C ASP A 11 -3.87 4.46 4.31
N HIS A 12 -2.68 3.90 4.51
CA HIS A 12 -1.47 4.35 3.83
C HIS A 12 -0.55 3.20 3.43
N ARG A 13 0.35 3.48 2.49
CA ARG A 13 1.37 2.53 2.03
C ARG A 13 2.77 3.09 2.26
N HIS A 14 3.69 2.20 2.67
CA HIS A 14 5.12 2.48 2.72
C HIS A 14 5.83 1.84 1.54
N LEU A 15 6.38 2.68 0.68
CA LEU A 15 7.16 2.31 -0.49
C LEU A 15 8.53 2.95 -0.43
N ASP A 16 9.59 2.14 -0.37
CA ASP A 16 10.99 2.60 -0.42
C ASP A 16 11.30 3.69 0.62
N GLY A 17 10.78 3.53 1.84
CA GLY A 17 10.92 4.50 2.92
C GLY A 17 10.04 5.74 2.79
N LYS A 18 9.19 5.84 1.75
CA LYS A 18 8.21 6.92 1.58
C LYS A 18 6.81 6.46 1.97
N GLU A 19 6.18 7.25 2.81
CA GLU A 19 4.76 7.13 3.16
C GLU A 19 3.91 7.88 2.14
N SER A 20 2.81 7.27 1.73
CA SER A 20 1.81 7.93 0.90
C SER A 20 0.41 7.45 1.25
N PRO A 21 -0.61 8.33 1.22
CA PRO A 21 -1.99 7.94 1.39
C PRO A 21 -2.36 6.82 0.40
N TYR A 22 -3.06 5.81 0.88
CA TYR A 22 -3.54 4.71 0.05
C TYR A 22 -5.05 4.65 0.12
N ALA A 23 -5.75 5.07 -0.95
CA ALA A 23 -7.20 4.94 -0.98
C ALA A 23 -7.59 3.47 -1.15
N PHE A 24 -8.10 2.83 -0.09
CA PHE A 24 -8.63 1.48 -0.19
C PHE A 24 -9.85 1.47 -1.13
N ARG A 25 -9.76 0.69 -2.22
CA ARG A 25 -10.83 0.53 -3.21
C ARG A 25 -11.39 -0.90 -3.27
N GLY A 26 -11.04 -1.73 -2.30
CA GLY A 26 -11.40 -3.15 -2.25
C GLY A 26 -10.20 -4.09 -2.35
N LEU A 27 -10.47 -5.35 -2.00
CA LEU A 27 -9.43 -6.38 -1.82
C LEU A 27 -8.69 -6.71 -3.13
N GLU A 28 -9.40 -6.85 -4.25
CA GLU A 28 -8.78 -7.16 -5.55
C GLU A 28 -7.76 -6.09 -5.95
N ARG A 29 -8.11 -4.82 -5.73
CA ARG A 29 -7.22 -3.70 -6.03
C ARG A 29 -6.01 -3.67 -5.12
N LEU A 30 -6.20 -3.96 -3.83
CA LEU A 30 -5.11 -4.09 -2.87
C LEU A 30 -4.11 -5.16 -3.30
N LEU A 31 -4.59 -6.35 -3.65
CA LEU A 31 -3.74 -7.46 -4.08
C LEU A 31 -2.99 -7.15 -5.38
N ALA A 32 -3.64 -6.50 -6.34
CA ALA A 32 -3.02 -6.08 -7.61
C ALA A 32 -1.94 -5.01 -7.39
N ASP A 33 -2.23 -3.98 -6.58
CA ASP A 33 -1.28 -2.93 -6.25
C ASP A 33 -0.08 -3.48 -5.47
N PHE A 34 -0.33 -4.36 -4.49
CA PHE A 34 0.71 -5.05 -3.72
C PHE A 34 1.61 -5.89 -4.63
N SER A 35 1.03 -6.76 -5.46
CA SER A 35 1.77 -7.64 -6.36
C SER A 35 2.60 -6.86 -7.38
N ARG A 36 2.06 -5.78 -7.95
CA ARG A 36 2.80 -4.90 -8.87
C ARG A 36 4.02 -4.30 -8.18
N ASP A 37 3.83 -3.79 -6.98
CA ASP A 37 4.86 -3.07 -6.27
C ASP A 37 5.91 -4.06 -5.69
N VAL A 38 5.57 -5.32 -5.40
CA VAL A 38 6.55 -6.40 -5.14
C VAL A 38 7.34 -6.77 -6.41
N ASN A 39 6.65 -6.97 -7.55
CA ASN A 39 7.31 -7.34 -8.81
C ASN A 39 8.27 -6.27 -9.33
N LYS A 40 7.97 -4.98 -9.12
CA LYS A 40 8.89 -3.87 -9.45
C LYS A 40 10.20 -3.89 -8.65
N ARG A 41 10.29 -4.71 -7.60
CA ARG A 41 11.44 -4.79 -6.68
C ARG A 41 12.17 -6.14 -6.76
N ARG A 42 11.81 -6.97 -7.73
CA ARG A 42 12.55 -8.20 -8.09
C ARG A 42 13.50 -7.89 -9.24
#